data_AF-A0A0D2UTX8-F1
#
_entry.id   AF-A0A0D2UTX8-F1
#
_cell.length_a   1.000
_cell.length_b   1.000
_cell.length_c   1.000
_cell.angle_alpha   90.00
_cell.angle_beta   90.00
_cell.angle_gamma   90.00
#
_symmetry.space_group_name_H-M   'P 1'
#
loop_
_entity.id
_entity.type
_entity.pdbx_description
1 polymer ?
#
loop_
_entity_poly.entity_id
_entity_poly.type
_entity_poly.pdbx_seq_one_letter_code
_entity_poly.pdbx_strand_id
1 'polypeptide(L)'
;MPDPSIVSPADHLFEFLRELLSTLPACLHCDGEFFPVGRILDSQLRDDDELWYLIRWKDRPASEDSWEPAYNIVPGNARMVNAYHRAHPNKPK
;
A
#
# COMPACT_ATOMS: atom_id res chain seq x y z
N MET A 1 5.96 39.85 -17.74
CA MET A 1 7.16 39.00 -17.59
C MET A 1 7.40 38.84 -16.10
N PRO A 2 7.25 37.64 -15.52
CA PRO A 2 7.58 37.39 -14.12
C PRO A 2 9.11 37.29 -13.93
N ASP A 3 9.57 37.64 -12.73
CA ASP A 3 10.96 37.68 -12.28
C ASP A 3 11.56 36.25 -12.17
N PRO A 4 12.72 35.95 -12.79
CA PRO A 4 13.34 34.61 -12.77
C PRO A 4 14.05 34.23 -11.45
N SER A 5 13.99 35.05 -10.40
CA SER A 5 14.78 34.85 -9.18
C SER A 5 14.02 34.32 -7.95
N ILE A 6 12.81 33.76 -8.10
CA ILE A 6 12.13 33.03 -7.02
C ILE A 6 11.67 31.66 -7.52
N VAL A 7 12.61 30.74 -7.60
CA VAL A 7 12.32 29.30 -7.51
C VAL A 7 12.89 28.86 -6.16
N SER A 8 12.03 28.32 -5.30
CA SER A 8 12.36 28.03 -3.91
C SER A 8 13.42 26.92 -3.83
N PRO A 9 14.32 26.91 -2.83
CA PRO A 9 15.25 25.78 -2.64
C PRO A 9 14.56 24.40 -2.54
N ALA A 10 13.27 24.38 -2.18
CA ALA A 10 12.44 23.18 -2.14
C ALA A 10 12.09 22.63 -3.54
N ASP A 11 12.02 23.50 -4.57
CA ASP A 11 11.68 23.11 -5.93
C ASP A 11 12.89 22.41 -6.61
N HIS A 12 14.12 22.77 -6.23
CA HIS A 12 15.32 22.04 -6.64
C HIS A 12 15.41 20.64 -6.04
N LEU A 13 14.97 20.46 -4.79
CA LEU A 13 14.87 19.13 -4.19
C LEU A 13 13.79 18.29 -4.86
N PHE A 14 12.68 18.90 -5.28
CA PHE A 14 11.62 18.19 -5.99
C PHE A 14 12.07 17.71 -7.38
N GLU A 15 12.72 18.58 -8.14
CA GLU A 15 13.28 18.23 -9.45
C GLU A 15 14.46 17.24 -9.33
N PHE A 16 15.30 17.38 -8.30
CA PHE A 16 16.38 16.43 -8.02
C PHE A 16 15.85 15.06 -7.58
N LEU A 17 14.79 15.00 -6.76
CA LEU A 17 14.12 13.75 -6.42
C LEU A 17 13.42 13.14 -7.62
N ARG A 18 12.84 13.94 -8.53
CA ARG A 18 12.25 13.45 -9.79
C ARG A 18 13.31 12.81 -10.70
N GLU A 19 14.49 13.42 -10.79
CA GLU A 19 15.62 12.90 -11.59
C GLU A 19 16.30 11.69 -10.93
N LEU A 20 16.35 11.65 -9.59
CA LEU A 20 16.83 10.47 -8.88
C LEU A 20 15.87 9.30 -9.09
N LEU A 21 14.56 9.51 -8.96
CA LEU A 21 13.54 8.46 -9.13
C LEU A 21 13.46 7.95 -10.57
N SER A 22 13.76 8.78 -11.58
CA SER A 22 13.75 8.37 -13.00
C SER A 22 14.96 7.52 -13.43
N THR A 23 16.01 7.49 -12.61
CA THR A 23 17.26 6.76 -12.89
C THR A 23 17.46 5.54 -11.98
N LEU A 24 16.57 5.31 -11.02
CA LEU A 24 16.59 4.10 -10.20
C LEU A 24 16.21 2.88 -11.06
N PRO A 25 16.86 1.72 -10.87
CA PRO A 25 16.42 0.48 -11.50
C PRO A 25 14.96 0.22 -11.12
N ALA A 26 14.17 -0.30 -12.07
CA ALA A 26 12.73 -0.54 -11.96
C ALA A 26 12.26 -1.34 -10.71
N CYS A 27 13.18 -1.86 -9.89
CA CYS A 27 12.90 -2.49 -8.60
C CYS A 27 12.42 -1.54 -7.49
N LEU A 28 12.44 -0.21 -7.68
CA LEU A 28 11.75 0.73 -6.78
C LEU A 28 10.34 1.13 -7.23
N HIS A 29 9.93 0.71 -8.44
CA HIS A 29 8.53 0.70 -8.83
C HIS A 29 7.98 -0.67 -8.47
N CYS A 30 7.39 -0.79 -7.28
CA CYS A 30 6.31 -1.75 -7.16
C CYS A 30 5.24 -1.22 -8.13
N ASP A 31 5.12 -1.79 -9.32
CA ASP A 31 4.04 -1.49 -10.29
C ASP A 31 2.65 -1.91 -9.75
N GLY A 32 2.47 -1.92 -8.43
CA GLY A 32 1.24 -2.19 -7.73
C GLY A 32 0.46 -0.91 -7.54
N GLU A 33 -0.76 -0.87 -8.06
CA GLU A 33 -1.68 0.21 -7.83
C GLU A 33 -2.15 0.19 -6.36
N PHE A 34 -1.97 1.30 -5.64
CA PHE A 34 -2.41 1.41 -4.25
C PHE A 34 -3.88 1.83 -4.20
N PHE A 35 -4.72 0.94 -3.68
CA PHE A 35 -6.12 1.23 -3.44
C PHE A 35 -6.42 1.40 -1.95
N PRO A 36 -7.33 2.33 -1.59
CA PRO A 36 -7.77 2.47 -0.21
C PRO A 36 -8.47 1.19 0.28
N VAL A 37 -7.89 0.57 1.31
CA VAL A 37 -8.47 -0.58 2.01
C VAL A 37 -9.69 -0.11 2.81
N GLY A 38 -10.85 -0.74 2.58
CA GLY A 38 -12.06 -0.48 3.36
C GLY A 38 -12.05 -1.24 4.67
N ARG A 39 -11.90 -2.58 4.62
CA ARG A 39 -11.82 -3.47 5.79
C ARG A 39 -11.20 -4.81 5.45
N ILE A 40 -10.59 -5.45 6.46
CA ILE A 40 -10.16 -6.85 6.40
C ILE A 40 -11.38 -7.72 6.73
N LEU A 41 -11.66 -8.70 5.87
CA LEU A 41 -12.78 -9.64 6.00
C LEU A 41 -12.33 -10.97 6.59
N ASP A 42 -11.18 -11.48 6.13
CA ASP A 42 -10.63 -12.76 6.59
C ASP A 42 -9.09 -12.80 6.50
N SER A 43 -8.48 -13.80 7.14
CA SER A 43 -7.08 -14.18 6.98
C SER A 43 -6.93 -15.70 6.89
N GLN A 44 -5.96 -16.15 6.09
CA GLN A 44 -5.69 -17.55 5.86
C GLN A 44 -4.20 -17.78 5.53
N LEU A 45 -3.65 -18.93 5.93
CA LEU A 45 -2.38 -19.45 5.42
C LEU A 45 -2.62 -20.26 4.15
N ARG A 46 -1.81 -20.02 3.12
CA ARG A 46 -1.81 -20.82 1.89
C ARG A 46 -0.80 -21.97 1.99
N ASP A 47 -0.71 -22.78 0.93
CA ASP A 47 0.07 -24.02 0.89
C ASP A 47 1.57 -23.82 1.16
N ASP A 48 2.07 -22.59 1.03
CA ASP A 48 3.44 -22.16 1.30
C ASP A 48 3.63 -21.48 2.67
N ASP A 49 2.67 -21.64 3.58
CA ASP A 49 2.58 -20.92 4.86
C ASP A 49 2.57 -19.39 4.68
N GLU A 50 2.28 -18.88 3.48
CA GLU A 50 2.14 -17.44 3.27
C GLU A 50 0.79 -16.97 3.80
N LEU A 51 0.83 -15.84 4.53
CA LEU A 51 -0.36 -15.22 5.08
C LEU A 51 -1.03 -14.31 4.05
N TRP A 52 -2.32 -14.57 3.81
CA TRP A 52 -3.15 -13.79 2.91
C TRP A 52 -4.35 -13.21 3.65
N TYR A 53 -4.82 -12.05 3.19
CA TYR A 53 -5.96 -11.32 3.72
C TYR A 53 -7.03 -11.11 2.65
N LEU A 54 -8.29 -11.37 2.99
CA LEU A 54 -9.42 -11.00 2.14
C LEU A 54 -9.82 -9.55 2.42
N ILE A 55 -9.78 -8.72 1.38
CA ILE A 55 -9.98 -7.27 1.50
C ILE A 55 -11.29 -6.86 0.88
N ARG A 56 -12.09 -6.07 1.62
CA ARG A 56 -13.13 -5.20 1.05
C ARG A 56 -12.50 -3.88 0.70
N TRP A 57 -12.45 -3.57 -0.59
CA TRP A 57 -11.97 -2.29 -1.09
C TRP A 57 -12.95 -1.17 -0.76
N LYS A 58 -12.42 0.01 -0.46
CA LYS A 58 -13.25 1.18 -0.18
C LYS A 58 -13.98 1.59 -1.46
N ASP A 59 -15.28 1.87 -1.34
CA ASP A 59 -16.14 2.35 -2.44
C ASP A 59 -16.26 1.37 -3.63
N ARG A 60 -15.93 0.07 -3.43
CA ARG A 60 -16.13 -1.00 -4.41
C ARG A 60 -17.17 -2.03 -3.92
N PRO A 61 -17.87 -2.70 -4.84
CA PRO A 61 -18.80 -3.77 -4.49
C PRO A 61 -18.09 -5.01 -3.93
N ALA A 62 -18.82 -5.84 -3.19
CA ALA A 62 -18.32 -7.10 -2.63
C ALA A 62 -17.82 -8.09 -3.71
N SER A 63 -18.26 -7.94 -4.96
CA SER A 63 -17.78 -8.75 -6.09
C SER A 63 -16.32 -8.50 -6.43
N GLU A 64 -15.74 -7.40 -5.97
CA GLU A 64 -14.33 -7.05 -6.17
C GLU A 64 -13.45 -7.40 -4.95
N ASP A 65 -14.02 -8.02 -3.92
CA ASP A 65 -13.24 -8.47 -2.76
C ASP A 65 -12.17 -9.46 -3.22
N SER A 66 -10.90 -9.20 -2.88
CA SER A 66 -9.78 -10.02 -3.32
C SER A 66 -8.90 -10.44 -2.15
N TRP A 67 -8.21 -11.57 -2.35
CA TRP A 67 -7.19 -12.05 -1.43
C TRP A 67 -5.85 -11.41 -1.79
N GLU A 68 -5.29 -10.67 -0.85
CA GLU A 68 -3.99 -10.00 -0.98
C GLU A 68 -2.97 -10.60 -0.02
N PRO A 69 -1.72 -10.78 -0.43
CA PRO A 69 -0.66 -11.26 0.46
C PRO A 69 -0.37 -10.24 1.56
N ALA A 70 0.09 -10.70 2.72
CA ALA A 70 0.33 -9.85 3.88
C ALA A 70 1.27 -8.67 3.60
N TYR A 71 2.26 -8.85 2.71
CA TYR A 71 3.19 -7.78 2.35
C TYR A 71 2.52 -6.61 1.60
N ASN A 72 1.39 -6.82 0.92
CA ASN A 72 0.61 -5.74 0.29
C ASN A 72 -0.16 -4.91 1.33
N ILE A 73 -0.52 -5.49 2.47
CA ILE A 73 -1.49 -4.91 3.41
C ILE A 73 -0.82 -4.36 4.66
N VAL A 74 0.08 -5.12 5.28
CA VAL A 74 0.63 -4.82 6.61
C VAL A 74 1.39 -3.47 6.67
N PRO A 75 2.27 -3.12 5.71
CA PRO A 75 3.08 -1.89 5.81
C PRO A 75 2.26 -0.60 5.92
N GLY A 76 1.11 -0.54 5.24
CA GLY A 76 0.21 0.63 5.26
C GLY A 76 -0.96 0.53 6.22
N ASN A 77 -1.31 -0.67 6.69
CA ASN A 77 -2.59 -0.93 7.36
C ASN A 77 -2.46 -1.68 8.69
N ALA A 78 -1.30 -1.63 9.35
CA ALA A 78 -1.05 -2.34 10.62
C ALA A 78 -2.13 -2.12 11.67
N ARG A 79 -2.70 -0.91 11.79
CA ARG A 79 -3.82 -0.62 12.71
C ARG A 79 -5.06 -1.49 12.41
N MET A 80 -5.39 -1.66 11.13
CA MET A 80 -6.56 -2.44 10.70
C MET A 80 -6.32 -3.93 10.91
N VAL A 81 -5.12 -4.41 10.56
CA VAL A 81 -4.69 -5.80 10.78
C VAL A 81 -4.77 -6.15 12.27
N ASN A 82 -4.23 -5.30 13.13
CA ASN A 82 -4.26 -5.49 14.58
C ASN A 82 -5.70 -5.48 15.15
N ALA A 83 -6.57 -4.62 14.63
CA ALA A 83 -7.97 -4.58 15.04
C ALA A 83 -8.71 -5.86 14.63
N TYR A 84 -8.48 -6.34 13.41
CA TYR A 84 -9.05 -7.59 12.90
C TYR A 84 -8.62 -8.79 13.76
N HIS A 85 -7.32 -8.96 14.04
CA HIS A 85 -6.81 -10.09 14.83
C HIS A 85 -7.16 -10.03 16.32
N ARG A 86 -7.46 -8.84 16.85
CA ARG A 86 -8.00 -8.69 18.20
C ARG A 86 -9.44 -9.19 18.29
N ALA A 87 -10.23 -8.92 17.25
CA ALA A 87 -11.60 -9.42 17.15
C ALA A 87 -11.65 -10.91 16.78
N HIS A 88 -10.64 -11.42 16.07
CA HIS A 88 -10.57 -12.80 15.60
C HIS A 88 -9.29 -13.49 16.10
N PRO A 89 -9.17 -13.80 17.40
CA PRO A 89 -7.93 -14.29 17.99
C PRO A 89 -7.45 -15.64 17.43
N ASN A 90 -8.38 -16.45 16.90
CA ASN A 90 -8.14 -17.79 16.37
C ASN A 90 -7.76 -17.81 14.87
N LYS A 91 -7.79 -16.65 14.20
CA LYS A 91 -7.42 -16.55 12.79
C LYS A 91 -5.88 -16.46 12.64
N PRO A 92 -5.30 -16.96 11.53
CA PRO A 92 -3.85 -16.94 11.30
C PRO A 92 -3.30 -15.51 11.19
N LYS A 93 -2.05 -15.28 11.65
CA LYS A 93 -1.42 -13.95 11.83
C LYS A 93 0.03 -13.94 11.41
#